data_AF-A0A6S7GL67-F1
#
_entry.id   AF-A0A6S7GL67-F1
#
_cell.length_a   1.000
_cell.length_b   1.000
_cell.length_c   1.000
_cell.angle_alpha   90.00
_cell.angle_beta   90.00
_cell.angle_gamma   90.00
#
_symmetry.space_group_name_H-M   'P 1'
#
loop_
_entity.id
_entity.type
_entity.pdbx_description
1 polymer ?
#
loop_
_entity_poly.entity_id
_entity_poly.type
_entity_poly.pdbx_seq_one_letter_code
_entity_poly.pdbx_strand_id
1 'polypeptide(L)'
;MFSTRPKKQLDSKRLRNSLRENLLKWLNHDTHGLACRAIWRVSDEDRELAKNQICSKRLQLDDQIIAMDGVQFFISCITMVQTNASRPKSDEDDEDDEPASRGPTIFPGVAYFVVFRETSKCTKETIFAALHDADMEPTITEIKTRNTIGLTQVETAVCKIAQVVKDHNNAATKNMVIASNHFCRSVCRAREIEDEDENINRRNTNAQIPCRLVVVQQDSYGGPLSEAHAALTSDGLECELEIISRPTQSNKVITAPSDITATIREIELVMMRCHHALHRGFVYGKPMEATLTYVKMMDVKTYVNKLLTNDALREKIIKHMSRIVQLLSHPGCEIISQIEFDPDYIEVSGGQFFQISTRSFTECPPRMPLGKISPRTYIPYDSTTPPQPLYFKNGIVNSFPDLDVRDRVSQ
;
A
#
# COMPACT_ATOMS: atom_id res chain seq x y z
N MET A 1 -20.34 -32.40 14.29
CA MET A 1 -20.54 -32.92 12.93
C MET A 1 -20.87 -31.77 11.98
N PHE A 2 -19.90 -31.20 11.26
CA PHE A 2 -20.11 -30.46 10.00
C PHE A 2 -18.84 -30.54 9.16
N SER A 3 -18.56 -31.74 8.64
CA SER A 3 -17.60 -31.94 7.56
C SER A 3 -18.32 -31.68 6.23
N THR A 4 -18.58 -30.42 5.90
CA THR A 4 -18.86 -30.03 4.53
C THR A 4 -17.53 -29.77 3.83
N ARG A 5 -16.85 -30.85 3.42
CA ARG A 5 -15.83 -30.73 2.37
C ARG A 5 -16.48 -29.96 1.21
N PRO A 6 -15.89 -28.87 0.69
CA PRO A 6 -16.47 -28.15 -0.43
C PRO A 6 -16.51 -29.11 -1.63
N LYS A 7 -17.70 -29.64 -1.91
CA LYS A 7 -17.94 -30.47 -3.09
C LYS A 7 -17.73 -29.60 -4.35
N LYS A 8 -16.75 -29.94 -5.17
CA LYS A 8 -16.77 -29.85 -6.64
C LYS A 8 -17.07 -28.49 -7.32
N GLN A 9 -16.92 -27.33 -6.67
CA GLN A 9 -17.18 -26.04 -7.33
C GLN A 9 -16.13 -25.64 -8.39
N LEU A 10 -14.89 -26.14 -8.28
CA LEU A 10 -13.79 -25.85 -9.22
C LEU A 10 -13.66 -26.83 -10.40
N ASP A 11 -14.52 -27.86 -10.46
CA ASP A 11 -14.45 -28.91 -11.49
C ASP A 11 -15.42 -28.71 -12.65
N SER A 12 -16.08 -27.55 -12.71
CA SER A 12 -16.80 -27.15 -13.91
C SER A 12 -15.78 -26.92 -15.03
N LYS A 13 -15.52 -27.96 -15.83
CA LYS A 13 -14.77 -27.89 -17.09
C LYS A 13 -15.26 -26.70 -17.93
N ARG A 14 -16.56 -26.41 -17.87
CA ARG A 14 -17.20 -25.25 -18.47
C ARG A 14 -16.63 -23.92 -17.95
N LEU A 15 -16.56 -23.71 -16.64
CA LEU A 15 -15.97 -22.49 -16.07
C LEU A 15 -14.46 -22.38 -16.39
N ARG A 16 -13.70 -23.48 -16.30
CA ARG A 16 -12.27 -23.49 -16.68
C ARG A 16 -12.07 -23.11 -18.15
N ASN A 17 -12.90 -23.64 -19.05
CA ASN A 17 -12.88 -23.27 -20.47
C ASN A 17 -13.23 -21.79 -20.67
N SER A 18 -14.23 -21.29 -19.93
CA SER A 18 -14.63 -19.88 -19.98
C SER A 18 -13.52 -18.95 -19.50
N LEU A 19 -12.85 -19.27 -18.38
CA LEU A 19 -11.68 -18.51 -17.90
C LEU A 19 -10.55 -18.50 -18.93
N ARG A 20 -10.31 -19.63 -19.59
CA ARG A 20 -9.31 -19.74 -20.67
C ARG A 20 -9.65 -18.85 -21.86
N GLU A 21 -10.89 -18.91 -22.34
CA GLU A 21 -11.32 -18.22 -23.56
C GLU A 21 -11.54 -16.72 -23.35
N ASN A 22 -11.92 -16.33 -22.13
CA ASN A 22 -12.30 -14.96 -21.82
C ASN A 22 -11.21 -14.14 -21.11
N LEU A 23 -10.32 -14.78 -20.33
CA LEU A 23 -9.31 -14.07 -19.54
C LEU A 23 -7.87 -14.31 -20.02
N LEU A 24 -7.48 -15.55 -20.32
CA LEU A 24 -6.08 -15.84 -20.71
C LEU A 24 -5.68 -15.24 -22.05
N LYS A 25 -6.64 -15.01 -22.96
CA LYS A 25 -6.37 -14.37 -24.26
C LYS A 25 -5.76 -12.96 -24.14
N TRP A 26 -5.91 -12.33 -22.98
CA TRP A 26 -5.36 -11.01 -22.70
C TRP A 26 -3.91 -11.03 -22.20
N LEU A 27 -3.31 -12.21 -22.02
CA LEU A 27 -1.90 -12.37 -21.67
C LEU A 27 -1.07 -12.53 -22.94
N ASN A 28 -0.55 -11.42 -23.47
CA ASN A 28 0.25 -11.36 -24.69
C ASN A 28 1.69 -10.88 -24.43
N HIS A 29 2.40 -10.43 -25.47
CA HIS A 29 3.79 -9.97 -25.34
C HIS A 29 3.95 -8.72 -24.46
N ASP A 30 2.93 -7.87 -24.39
CA ASP A 30 2.97 -6.56 -23.73
C ASP A 30 2.33 -6.56 -22.34
N THR A 31 1.68 -7.65 -21.96
CA THR A 31 0.93 -7.79 -20.71
C THR A 31 1.32 -9.05 -19.96
N HIS A 32 1.45 -8.93 -18.64
CA HIS A 32 1.82 -9.99 -17.72
C HIS A 32 0.65 -10.34 -16.81
N GLY A 33 0.59 -11.61 -16.38
CA GLY A 33 -0.43 -12.11 -15.46
C GLY A 33 0.19 -12.59 -14.15
N LEU A 34 -0.38 -12.17 -13.01
CA LEU A 34 -0.01 -12.67 -11.69
C LEU A 34 -1.23 -13.27 -11.01
N ALA A 35 -1.06 -14.45 -10.41
CA ALA A 35 -1.95 -14.96 -9.39
C ALA A 35 -1.32 -14.69 -8.01
N CYS A 36 -2.00 -13.89 -7.20
CA CYS A 36 -1.56 -13.55 -5.86
C CYS A 36 -2.54 -14.09 -4.82
N ARG A 37 -2.02 -14.43 -3.64
CA ARG A 37 -2.84 -14.74 -2.46
C ARG A 37 -2.25 -13.98 -1.28
N ALA A 38 -3.00 -13.01 -0.77
CA ALA A 38 -2.66 -12.22 0.41
C ALA A 38 -3.45 -12.75 1.61
N ILE A 39 -2.76 -13.27 2.62
CA ILE A 39 -3.39 -13.83 3.83
C ILE A 39 -3.26 -12.82 4.96
N TRP A 40 -4.35 -12.54 5.67
CA TRP A 40 -4.30 -11.68 6.85
C TRP A 40 -4.07 -12.54 8.09
N ARG A 41 -2.79 -12.75 8.43
CA ARG A 41 -2.42 -13.46 9.65
C ARG A 41 -2.48 -12.51 10.83
N VAL A 42 -3.37 -12.83 11.76
CA VAL A 42 -3.56 -12.07 13.00
C VAL A 42 -3.50 -13.02 14.19
N SER A 43 -3.37 -12.45 15.39
CA SER A 43 -3.43 -13.20 16.64
C SER A 43 -4.74 -13.98 16.75
N ASP A 44 -4.76 -15.04 17.57
CA ASP A 44 -5.94 -15.86 17.76
C ASP A 44 -7.16 -15.08 18.29
N GLU A 45 -6.91 -14.00 19.03
CA GLU A 45 -7.88 -13.08 19.62
C GLU A 45 -8.48 -12.11 18.58
N ASP A 46 -7.68 -11.69 17.59
CA ASP A 46 -8.08 -10.73 16.56
C ASP A 46 -8.75 -11.36 15.33
N ARG A 47 -8.83 -12.70 15.26
CA ARG A 47 -9.34 -13.42 14.08
C ARG A 47 -10.75 -13.03 13.67
N GLU A 48 -11.66 -12.88 14.62
CA GLU A 48 -13.04 -12.48 14.32
C GLU A 48 -13.12 -11.02 13.88
N LEU A 49 -12.28 -10.15 14.45
CA LEU A 49 -12.17 -8.76 14.01
C LEU A 49 -11.65 -8.67 12.57
N ALA A 50 -10.60 -9.43 12.23
CA ALA A 50 -10.07 -9.48 10.87
C ALA A 50 -11.10 -9.99 9.86
N LYS A 51 -11.89 -11.02 10.21
CA LYS A 51 -13.02 -11.48 9.37
C LYS A 51 -14.07 -10.39 9.19
N ASN A 52 -14.39 -9.65 10.25
CA ASN A 52 -15.35 -8.55 10.20
C ASN A 52 -14.86 -7.33 9.40
N GLN A 53 -13.55 -7.17 9.22
CA GLN A 53 -12.96 -6.05 8.48
C GLN A 53 -12.47 -6.42 7.07
N ILE A 54 -12.52 -7.68 6.66
CA ILE A 54 -11.92 -8.16 5.40
C ILE A 54 -12.46 -7.44 4.16
N CYS A 55 -13.74 -7.04 4.13
CA CYS A 55 -14.29 -6.29 3.00
C CYS A 55 -13.69 -4.88 2.89
N SER A 56 -13.47 -4.20 4.02
CA SER A 56 -12.78 -2.91 4.06
C SER A 56 -11.31 -3.05 3.67
N LYS A 57 -10.65 -4.12 4.15
CA LYS A 57 -9.26 -4.43 3.79
C LYS A 57 -9.11 -4.72 2.29
N ARG A 58 -10.01 -5.51 1.69
CA ARG A 58 -10.05 -5.74 0.23
C ARG A 58 -10.20 -4.42 -0.52
N LEU A 59 -11.10 -3.52 -0.11
CA LEU A 59 -11.28 -2.24 -0.78
C LEU A 59 -10.00 -1.39 -0.76
N GLN A 60 -9.31 -1.34 0.38
CA GLN A 60 -8.02 -0.65 0.50
C GLN A 60 -6.97 -1.21 -0.48
N LEU A 61 -6.86 -2.54 -0.55
CA LEU A 61 -5.94 -3.22 -1.47
C LEU A 61 -6.32 -3.02 -2.94
N ASP A 62 -7.61 -3.12 -3.26
CA ASP A 62 -8.14 -2.88 -4.60
C ASP A 62 -7.79 -1.45 -5.04
N ASP A 63 -7.94 -0.45 -4.18
CA ASP A 63 -7.58 0.95 -4.49
C ASP A 63 -6.08 1.14 -4.74
N GLN A 64 -5.22 0.47 -3.98
CA GLN A 64 -3.78 0.48 -4.21
C GLN A 64 -3.42 -0.13 -5.57
N ILE A 65 -4.01 -1.28 -5.92
CA ILE A 65 -3.79 -1.94 -7.21
C ILE A 65 -4.35 -1.08 -8.36
N ILE A 66 -5.53 -0.48 -8.19
CA ILE A 66 -6.12 0.43 -9.18
C ILE A 66 -5.23 1.65 -9.41
N ALA A 67 -4.53 2.15 -8.38
CA ALA A 67 -3.65 3.31 -8.50
C ALA A 67 -2.35 3.04 -9.27
N MET A 68 -1.95 1.78 -9.43
CA MET A 68 -0.70 1.42 -10.12
C MET A 68 -0.75 1.73 -11.62
N ASP A 69 0.29 2.40 -12.09
CA ASP A 69 0.43 2.79 -13.50
C ASP A 69 0.96 1.62 -14.34
N GLY A 70 0.04 0.85 -14.91
CA GLY A 70 0.34 -0.34 -15.70
C GLY A 70 -0.71 -1.42 -15.54
N VAL A 71 -1.52 -1.41 -14.48
CA VAL A 71 -2.62 -2.35 -14.29
C VAL A 71 -3.72 -2.11 -15.33
N GLN A 72 -4.10 -3.17 -16.04
CA GLN A 72 -5.13 -3.13 -17.07
C GLN A 72 -6.49 -3.52 -16.49
N PHE A 73 -6.53 -4.65 -15.79
CA PHE A 73 -7.68 -5.15 -15.05
C PHE A 73 -7.22 -6.21 -14.04
N PHE A 74 -8.07 -6.53 -13.07
CA PHE A 74 -7.80 -7.62 -12.14
C PHE A 74 -9.08 -8.26 -11.63
N ILE A 75 -8.96 -9.47 -11.10
CA ILE A 75 -10.01 -10.11 -10.29
C ILE A 75 -9.55 -10.10 -8.84
N SER A 76 -10.39 -9.65 -7.92
CA SER A 76 -10.20 -9.77 -6.48
C SER A 76 -11.25 -10.70 -5.88
N CYS A 77 -10.84 -11.65 -5.05
CA CYS A 77 -11.72 -12.65 -4.47
C CYS A 77 -11.40 -12.85 -2.99
N ILE A 78 -12.38 -12.61 -2.12
CA ILE A 78 -12.23 -12.90 -0.69
C ILE A 78 -12.18 -14.42 -0.53
N THR A 79 -11.22 -14.91 0.26
CA THR A 79 -10.96 -16.33 0.45
C THR A 79 -10.72 -16.65 1.92
N MET A 80 -10.93 -17.91 2.30
CA MET A 80 -10.50 -18.43 3.58
C MET A 80 -9.35 -19.41 3.36
N VAL A 81 -8.29 -19.26 4.14
CA VAL A 81 -7.11 -20.12 4.06
C VAL A 81 -6.99 -20.92 5.32
N GLN A 82 -7.04 -22.24 5.17
CA GLN A 82 -6.73 -23.17 6.26
C GLN A 82 -5.22 -23.40 6.27
N THR A 83 -4.58 -23.14 7.41
CA THR A 83 -3.20 -23.53 7.64
C THR A 83 -3.17 -24.68 8.62
N ASN A 84 -2.54 -25.77 8.21
CA ASN A 84 -2.21 -26.85 9.14
C ASN A 84 -1.23 -26.27 10.16
N ALA A 85 -1.44 -26.55 11.45
CA ALA A 85 -0.48 -26.18 12.48
C ALA A 85 0.86 -26.83 12.13
N SER A 86 1.83 -26.04 11.68
CA SER A 86 3.20 -26.49 11.54
C SER A 86 3.74 -26.69 12.94
N ARG A 87 4.08 -27.94 13.28
CA ARG A 87 4.84 -28.33 14.47
C ARG A 87 6.04 -27.37 14.59
N PRO A 88 6.21 -26.60 15.67
CA PRO A 88 7.54 -26.09 15.96
C PRO A 88 8.42 -27.31 16.22
N LYS A 89 9.50 -27.47 15.47
CA LYS A 89 10.62 -28.30 15.92
C LYS A 89 11.31 -27.48 17.01
N SER A 90 10.85 -27.60 18.24
CA SER A 90 11.72 -27.36 19.38
C SER A 90 12.52 -28.65 19.56
N ASP A 91 13.80 -28.60 19.19
CA ASP A 91 14.79 -29.55 19.68
C ASP A 91 15.02 -29.18 21.16
N GLU A 92 14.17 -29.69 22.05
CA GLU A 92 14.39 -29.80 23.49
C GLU A 92 13.13 -30.49 24.06
N ASP A 93 13.23 -31.81 24.17
CA ASP A 93 12.36 -32.64 24.99
C ASP A 93 12.56 -32.24 26.45
N ASP A 94 11.49 -31.92 27.18
CA ASP A 94 11.29 -32.40 28.56
C ASP A 94 9.82 -32.22 29.01
N GLU A 95 9.25 -33.37 29.34
CA GLU A 95 8.18 -33.69 30.30
C GLU A 95 6.75 -33.10 30.16
N ASP A 96 5.83 -34.04 29.91
CA ASP A 96 4.44 -34.11 30.40
C ASP A 96 3.52 -32.89 30.23
N ASP A 97 3.00 -32.72 29.00
CA ASP A 97 1.63 -32.23 28.79
C ASP A 97 1.07 -32.88 27.51
N GLU A 98 -0.07 -33.57 27.60
CA GLU A 98 -0.76 -34.11 26.44
C GLU A 98 -1.02 -32.98 25.41
N PRO A 99 -0.52 -33.07 24.17
CA PRO A 99 -0.67 -31.98 23.23
C PRO A 99 -2.13 -31.93 22.76
N ALA A 100 -2.88 -30.95 23.27
CA ALA A 100 -4.19 -30.58 22.74
C ALA A 100 -4.07 -30.43 21.22
N SER A 101 -4.75 -31.29 20.46
CA SER A 101 -4.71 -31.26 19.00
C SER A 101 -5.28 -29.93 18.52
N ARG A 102 -4.43 -28.93 18.26
CA ARG A 102 -4.87 -27.66 17.69
C ARG A 102 -5.34 -27.94 16.26
N GLY A 103 -6.66 -27.85 16.07
CA GLY A 103 -7.30 -28.03 14.77
C GLY A 103 -6.77 -27.04 13.72
N PRO A 104 -7.08 -27.26 12.44
CA PRO A 104 -6.63 -26.37 11.36
C PRO A 104 -7.12 -24.94 11.62
N THR A 105 -6.19 -23.99 11.61
CA THR A 105 -6.51 -22.57 11.82
C THR A 105 -6.94 -21.94 10.52
N ILE A 106 -7.99 -21.11 10.56
CA ILE A 106 -8.58 -20.47 9.37
C ILE A 106 -8.34 -18.97 9.43
N PHE A 107 -7.69 -18.42 8.41
CA PHE A 107 -7.44 -16.99 8.24
C PHE A 107 -8.22 -16.41 7.06
N PRO A 108 -8.75 -15.17 7.18
CA PRO A 108 -9.29 -14.46 6.04
C PRO A 108 -8.16 -14.00 5.11
N GLY A 109 -8.45 -13.85 3.83
CA GLY A 109 -7.49 -13.34 2.85
C GLY A 109 -8.17 -12.85 1.58
N VAL A 110 -7.36 -12.31 0.68
CA VAL A 110 -7.78 -11.87 -0.64
C VAL A 110 -6.88 -12.50 -1.69
N ALA A 111 -7.49 -13.18 -2.65
CA ALA A 111 -6.80 -13.71 -3.82
C ALA A 111 -6.98 -12.75 -5.00
N TYR A 112 -5.91 -12.56 -5.77
CA TYR A 112 -5.89 -11.68 -6.92
C TYR A 112 -5.46 -12.42 -8.18
N PHE A 113 -6.09 -12.09 -9.31
CA PHE A 113 -5.53 -12.31 -10.64
C PHE A 113 -5.34 -10.94 -11.28
N VAL A 114 -4.10 -10.48 -11.40
CA VAL A 114 -3.77 -9.14 -11.91
C VAL A 114 -3.20 -9.26 -13.32
N VAL A 115 -3.75 -8.47 -14.24
CA VAL A 115 -3.20 -8.30 -15.59
C VAL A 115 -2.67 -6.88 -15.72
N PHE A 116 -1.38 -6.76 -16.01
CA PHE A 116 -0.68 -5.48 -16.04
C PHE A 116 0.35 -5.43 -17.16
N ARG A 117 0.73 -4.23 -17.59
CA ARG A 117 1.91 -4.00 -18.43
C ARG A 117 3.06 -3.61 -17.52
N GLU A 118 4.23 -4.20 -17.76
CA GLU A 118 5.40 -3.90 -16.97
C GLU A 118 5.84 -2.45 -17.24
N THR A 119 5.91 -1.65 -16.18
CA THR A 119 6.39 -0.28 -16.21
C THR A 119 7.35 -0.07 -15.04
N SER A 120 8.04 1.08 -14.99
CA SER A 120 8.87 1.42 -13.81
C SER A 120 8.09 1.52 -12.50
N LYS A 121 6.75 1.64 -12.57
CA LYS A 121 5.84 1.79 -11.40
C LYS A 121 4.90 0.60 -11.21
N CYS A 122 4.94 -0.40 -12.09
CA CYS A 122 4.08 -1.56 -12.05
C CYS A 122 4.88 -2.79 -12.47
N THR A 123 5.53 -3.39 -11.47
CA THR A 123 6.22 -4.69 -11.56
C THR A 123 5.61 -5.68 -10.57
N LYS A 124 6.01 -6.95 -10.69
CA LYS A 124 5.67 -8.00 -9.72
C LYS A 124 6.05 -7.61 -8.29
N GLU A 125 7.21 -6.98 -8.12
CA GLU A 125 7.76 -6.56 -6.83
C GLU A 125 6.94 -5.41 -6.24
N THR A 126 6.49 -4.46 -7.07
CA THR A 126 5.61 -3.38 -6.60
C THR A 126 4.24 -3.88 -6.16
N ILE A 127 3.68 -4.89 -6.85
CA ILE A 127 2.43 -5.55 -6.45
C ILE A 127 2.63 -6.34 -5.16
N PHE A 128 3.77 -7.00 -5.00
CA PHE A 128 4.14 -7.66 -3.74
C PHE A 128 4.21 -6.67 -2.58
N ALA A 129 4.94 -5.57 -2.77
CA ALA A 129 5.11 -4.53 -1.76
C ALA A 129 3.78 -3.93 -1.34
N ALA A 130 2.89 -3.59 -2.28
CA ALA A 130 1.58 -3.03 -1.93
C ALA A 130 0.72 -3.97 -1.07
N LEU A 131 0.73 -5.27 -1.37
CA LEU A 131 0.02 -6.26 -0.55
C LEU A 131 0.67 -6.41 0.83
N HIS A 132 2.00 -6.41 0.88
CA HIS A 132 2.76 -6.58 2.12
C HIS A 132 2.66 -5.37 3.05
N ASP A 133 2.79 -4.16 2.53
CA ASP A 133 2.70 -2.88 3.27
C ASP A 133 1.31 -2.63 3.87
N ALA A 134 0.32 -3.40 3.42
CA ALA A 134 -1.01 -3.45 3.99
C ALA A 134 -1.16 -4.57 5.03
N ASP A 135 -0.10 -5.02 5.71
CA ASP A 135 -0.13 -6.05 6.75
C ASP A 135 -0.72 -7.40 6.31
N MET A 136 -0.54 -7.74 5.03
CA MET A 136 -0.91 -9.06 4.51
C MET A 136 0.34 -9.87 4.23
N GLU A 137 0.23 -11.18 4.25
CA GLU A 137 1.27 -12.09 3.77
C GLU A 137 0.99 -12.52 2.33
N PRO A 138 1.59 -11.86 1.32
CA PRO A 138 1.38 -12.20 -0.09
C PRO A 138 2.23 -13.40 -0.54
N THR A 139 1.59 -14.31 -1.28
CA THR A 139 2.25 -15.27 -2.16
C THR A 139 1.95 -14.92 -3.60
N ILE A 140 2.96 -14.69 -4.43
CA ILE A 140 2.79 -14.32 -5.85
C ILE A 140 3.32 -15.40 -6.77
N THR A 141 2.49 -15.79 -7.74
CA THR A 141 2.83 -16.74 -8.79
C THR A 141 2.61 -16.12 -10.15
N GLU A 142 3.65 -16.09 -10.97
CA GLU A 142 3.55 -15.61 -12.35
C GLU A 142 2.79 -16.61 -13.23
N ILE A 143 1.94 -16.08 -14.11
CA ILE A 143 1.21 -16.83 -15.12
C ILE A 143 1.93 -16.63 -16.45
N LYS A 144 2.66 -17.67 -16.87
CA LYS A 144 3.40 -17.68 -18.13
C LYS A 144 2.52 -18.23 -19.24
N THR A 145 2.39 -17.46 -20.33
CA THR A 145 1.68 -17.88 -21.56
C THR A 145 2.58 -17.89 -22.81
N ARG A 146 3.85 -17.45 -22.70
CA ARG A 146 4.74 -17.30 -23.87
C ARG A 146 5.13 -18.66 -24.49
N ASN A 147 4.71 -18.83 -25.74
CA ASN A 147 5.34 -19.59 -26.83
C ASN A 147 6.07 -20.90 -26.46
N THR A 148 5.33 -22.00 -26.25
CA THR A 148 5.68 -23.35 -26.72
C THR A 148 4.56 -24.38 -26.43
N ILE A 149 3.73 -24.68 -27.44
CA ILE A 149 3.28 -26.02 -27.90
C ILE A 149 2.71 -27.04 -26.86
N GLY A 150 2.39 -26.65 -25.62
CA GLY A 150 1.81 -27.57 -24.62
C GLY A 150 0.44 -27.15 -24.11
N LEU A 151 -0.60 -27.96 -24.35
CA LEU A 151 -1.90 -27.87 -23.65
C LEU A 151 -1.73 -27.76 -22.12
N THR A 152 -0.66 -28.36 -21.58
CA THR A 152 -0.33 -28.42 -20.16
C THR A 152 0.01 -27.07 -19.52
N GLN A 153 0.66 -26.15 -20.23
CA GLN A 153 0.99 -24.82 -19.68
C GLN A 153 -0.24 -23.92 -19.61
N VAL A 154 -1.08 -23.96 -20.64
CA VAL A 154 -2.37 -23.25 -20.66
C VAL A 154 -3.27 -23.76 -19.55
N GLU A 155 -3.38 -25.08 -19.38
CA GLU A 155 -4.15 -25.66 -18.27
C GLU A 155 -3.59 -25.25 -16.91
N THR A 156 -2.26 -25.19 -16.75
CA THR A 156 -1.64 -24.71 -15.51
C THR A 156 -1.98 -23.24 -15.24
N ALA A 157 -1.98 -22.39 -16.27
CA ALA A 157 -2.38 -20.99 -16.18
C ALA A 157 -3.85 -20.84 -15.77
N VAL A 158 -4.76 -21.60 -16.40
CA VAL A 158 -6.19 -21.64 -16.04
C VAL A 158 -6.36 -22.11 -14.60
N CYS A 159 -5.64 -23.14 -14.16
CA CYS A 159 -5.70 -23.64 -12.79
C CYS A 159 -5.30 -22.56 -11.77
N LYS A 160 -4.31 -21.73 -12.07
CA LYS A 160 -3.93 -20.59 -11.20
C LYS A 160 -5.05 -19.55 -11.10
N ILE A 161 -5.68 -19.19 -12.21
CA ILE A 161 -6.84 -18.27 -12.20
C ILE A 161 -8.02 -18.89 -11.46
N ALA A 162 -8.30 -20.17 -11.70
CA ALA A 162 -9.36 -20.91 -11.01
C ALA A 162 -9.13 -20.92 -9.49
N GLN A 163 -7.88 -21.09 -9.04
CA GLN A 163 -7.52 -20.99 -7.62
C GLN A 163 -7.78 -19.62 -7.00
N VAL A 164 -7.72 -18.53 -7.78
CA VAL A 164 -8.07 -17.19 -7.31
C VAL A 164 -9.57 -17.09 -7.08
N VAL A 165 -10.38 -17.55 -8.03
CA VAL A 165 -11.84 -17.45 -7.94
C VAL A 165 -12.48 -18.58 -7.15
N LYS A 166 -11.71 -19.51 -6.57
CA LYS A 166 -12.22 -20.76 -5.96
C LYS A 166 -13.39 -20.60 -4.98
N ASP A 167 -13.42 -19.47 -4.25
CA ASP A 167 -14.40 -19.20 -3.19
C ASP A 167 -15.51 -18.25 -3.63
N HIS A 168 -15.63 -17.95 -4.94
CA HIS A 168 -16.60 -17.01 -5.49
C HIS A 168 -18.06 -17.35 -5.09
N ASN A 169 -18.38 -18.63 -4.95
CA ASN A 169 -19.69 -19.14 -4.53
C ASN A 169 -19.59 -20.04 -3.29
N ASN A 170 -18.58 -19.83 -2.45
CA ASN A 170 -18.47 -20.54 -1.18
C ASN A 170 -19.43 -19.91 -0.15
N ALA A 171 -20.33 -20.71 0.42
CA ALA A 171 -21.33 -20.22 1.38
C ALA A 171 -20.71 -19.59 2.63
N ALA A 172 -19.62 -20.15 3.16
CA ALA A 172 -18.96 -19.61 4.33
C ALA A 172 -18.25 -18.27 4.01
N THR A 173 -17.64 -18.16 2.83
CA THR A 173 -17.07 -16.89 2.36
C THR A 173 -18.15 -15.83 2.15
N LYS A 174 -19.29 -16.20 1.55
CA LYS A 174 -20.45 -15.28 1.41
C LYS A 174 -20.95 -14.78 2.76
N ASN A 175 -21.11 -15.67 3.74
CA ASN A 175 -21.52 -15.29 5.08
C ASN A 175 -20.50 -14.34 5.74
N MET A 176 -19.20 -14.58 5.54
CA MET A 176 -18.14 -13.69 6.01
C MET A 176 -18.21 -12.30 5.34
N VAL A 177 -18.47 -12.24 4.04
CA VAL A 177 -18.66 -10.97 3.32
C VAL A 177 -19.88 -10.21 3.84
N ILE A 178 -21.00 -10.90 4.07
CA ILE A 178 -22.21 -10.30 4.63
C ILE A 178 -21.95 -9.77 6.03
N ALA A 179 -21.32 -10.56 6.91
CA ALA A 179 -20.97 -10.17 8.27
C ALA A 179 -20.01 -8.98 8.28
N SER A 180 -18.99 -9.00 7.43
CA SER A 180 -18.01 -7.92 7.32
C SER A 180 -18.64 -6.63 6.82
N ASN A 181 -19.47 -6.68 5.78
CA ASN A 181 -20.19 -5.51 5.29
C ASN A 181 -21.15 -4.95 6.35
N HIS A 182 -21.83 -5.81 7.10
CA HIS A 182 -22.69 -5.38 8.22
C HIS A 182 -21.89 -4.68 9.31
N PHE A 183 -20.78 -5.29 9.75
CA PHE A 183 -19.87 -4.71 10.74
C PHE A 183 -19.31 -3.35 10.29
N CYS A 184 -18.81 -3.26 9.05
CA CYS A 184 -18.28 -2.01 8.51
C CYS A 184 -19.35 -0.91 8.49
N ARG A 185 -20.60 -1.24 8.12
CA ARG A 185 -21.72 -0.27 8.15
C ARG A 185 -22.10 0.14 9.56
N SER A 186 -22.14 -0.79 10.52
CA SER A 186 -22.47 -0.44 11.90
C SER A 186 -21.42 0.46 12.52
N VAL A 187 -20.14 0.24 12.21
CA VAL A 187 -19.04 1.10 12.65
C VAL A 187 -19.11 2.47 11.98
N CYS A 188 -19.41 2.55 10.68
CA CYS A 188 -19.64 3.83 10.00
C CYS A 188 -20.83 4.59 10.59
N ARG A 189 -21.97 3.92 10.82
CA ARG A 189 -23.17 4.55 11.42
C ARG A 189 -22.95 5.02 12.85
N ALA A 190 -22.17 4.30 13.64
CA ALA A 190 -21.80 4.74 14.99
C ALA A 190 -20.93 6.01 14.96
N ARG A 191 -20.16 6.22 13.89
CA ARG A 191 -19.37 7.45 13.65
C ARG A 191 -20.20 8.58 13.04
N GLU A 192 -21.21 8.27 12.24
CA GLU A 192 -22.13 9.25 11.63
C GLU A 192 -23.08 9.92 12.65
N ILE A 193 -23.12 9.47 13.91
CA ILE A 193 -23.84 10.16 15.00
C ILE A 193 -23.01 11.34 15.57
N GLU A 194 -21.71 11.45 15.23
CA GLU A 194 -20.83 12.51 15.74
C GLU A 194 -20.44 13.57 14.70
N ASP A 195 -20.55 13.31 13.39
CA ASP A 195 -20.24 14.30 12.35
C ASP A 195 -21.19 14.18 11.15
N GLU A 196 -22.18 15.10 11.08
CA GLU A 196 -22.91 15.39 9.84
C GLU A 196 -22.02 16.24 8.93
N ASP A 197 -21.08 15.64 8.19
CA ASP A 197 -20.61 16.21 6.90
C ASP A 197 -19.75 15.24 6.06
N GLU A 198 -20.27 15.03 4.85
CA GLU A 198 -19.61 14.72 3.57
C GLU A 198 -18.78 13.42 3.35
N ASN A 199 -19.46 12.53 2.61
CA ASN A 199 -18.97 11.97 1.35
C ASN A 199 -17.80 10.96 1.40
N ILE A 200 -17.94 9.92 2.24
CA ILE A 200 -17.22 8.67 2.03
C ILE A 200 -17.65 8.10 0.67
N ASN A 201 -16.70 8.06 -0.27
CA ASN A 201 -16.82 7.47 -1.60
C ASN A 201 -17.72 6.22 -1.57
N ARG A 202 -18.93 6.38 -2.11
CA ARG A 202 -19.94 5.33 -2.27
C ARG A 202 -19.54 4.34 -3.38
N ARG A 203 -18.39 3.67 -3.27
CA ARG A 203 -18.26 2.35 -3.88
C ARG A 203 -19.09 1.41 -3.02
N ASN A 204 -20.34 1.26 -3.43
CA ASN A 204 -21.36 0.43 -2.81
C ASN A 204 -20.73 -0.81 -2.12
N THR A 205 -20.64 -0.79 -0.79
CA THR A 205 -20.41 -1.99 0.04
C THR A 205 -21.63 -2.92 0.03
N ASN A 206 -22.51 -2.78 -0.96
CA ASN A 206 -23.71 -3.59 -1.18
C ASN A 206 -23.41 -4.90 -1.90
N ALA A 207 -22.20 -5.08 -2.42
CA ALA A 207 -21.81 -6.35 -3.00
C ALA A 207 -21.66 -7.41 -1.91
N GLN A 208 -22.67 -8.27 -1.80
CA GLN A 208 -22.64 -9.47 -0.97
C GLN A 208 -21.82 -10.60 -1.63
N ILE A 209 -21.06 -10.29 -2.67
CA ILE A 209 -20.36 -11.24 -3.53
C ILE A 209 -18.85 -11.20 -3.20
N PRO A 210 -18.22 -12.37 -2.94
CA PRO A 210 -16.79 -12.47 -2.64
C PRO A 210 -15.87 -12.06 -3.79
N CYS A 211 -16.29 -12.25 -5.03
CA CYS A 211 -15.48 -12.08 -6.23
C CYS A 211 -15.88 -10.82 -7.03
N ARG A 212 -14.88 -10.08 -7.49
CA ARG A 212 -15.02 -8.87 -8.32
C ARG A 212 -14.05 -8.90 -9.49
N LEU A 213 -14.50 -8.46 -10.66
CA LEU A 213 -13.69 -8.15 -11.82
C LEU A 213 -13.65 -6.65 -11.97
N VAL A 214 -12.47 -6.07 -11.80
CA VAL A 214 -12.23 -4.63 -11.86
C VAL A 214 -11.49 -4.30 -13.15
N VAL A 215 -12.09 -3.45 -13.99
CA VAL A 215 -11.51 -2.98 -15.25
C VAL A 215 -10.92 -1.59 -15.01
N VAL A 216 -9.60 -1.47 -15.07
CA VAL A 216 -8.88 -0.21 -14.79
C VAL A 216 -8.73 0.63 -16.06
N GLN A 217 -8.45 -0.02 -17.20
CA GLN A 217 -8.29 0.62 -18.50
C GLN A 217 -9.56 0.43 -19.35
N GLN A 218 -10.60 1.24 -19.05
CA GLN A 218 -11.92 1.15 -19.67
C GLN A 218 -11.86 1.24 -21.21
N ASP A 219 -11.04 2.13 -21.78
CA ASP A 219 -11.02 2.38 -23.22
C ASP A 219 -10.59 1.15 -24.04
N SER A 220 -9.66 0.35 -23.48
CA SER A 220 -9.12 -0.83 -24.16
C SER A 220 -9.83 -2.13 -23.77
N TYR A 221 -10.33 -2.21 -22.53
CA TYR A 221 -10.82 -3.47 -21.96
C TYR A 221 -12.29 -3.43 -21.50
N GLY A 222 -12.93 -2.26 -21.43
CA GLY A 222 -14.29 -2.11 -20.88
C GLY A 222 -15.35 -2.93 -21.61
N GLY A 223 -15.47 -2.76 -22.93
CA GLY A 223 -16.40 -3.55 -23.75
C GLY A 223 -16.07 -5.04 -23.73
N PRO A 224 -14.84 -5.44 -24.13
CA PRO A 224 -14.47 -6.86 -24.19
C PRO A 224 -14.56 -7.60 -22.85
N LEU A 225 -14.23 -6.94 -21.73
CA LEU A 225 -14.35 -7.56 -20.40
C LEU A 225 -15.79 -7.57 -19.86
N SER A 226 -16.66 -6.68 -20.33
CA SER A 226 -18.10 -6.77 -20.03
C SER A 226 -18.72 -8.00 -20.67
N GLU A 227 -18.35 -8.30 -21.93
CA GLU A 227 -18.76 -9.53 -22.62
C GLU A 227 -18.17 -10.78 -21.94
N ALA A 228 -16.88 -10.73 -21.59
CA ALA A 228 -16.22 -11.79 -20.83
C ALA A 228 -16.92 -12.04 -19.49
N HIS A 229 -17.31 -10.98 -18.77
CA HIS A 229 -18.02 -11.06 -17.51
C HIS A 229 -19.40 -11.72 -17.68
N ALA A 230 -20.16 -11.35 -18.71
CA ALA A 230 -21.44 -11.96 -19.01
C ALA A 230 -21.30 -13.45 -19.32
N ALA A 231 -20.28 -13.84 -20.11
CA ALA A 231 -19.98 -15.24 -20.41
C ALA A 231 -19.60 -16.03 -19.15
N LEU A 232 -18.69 -15.50 -18.33
CA LEU A 232 -18.28 -16.11 -17.06
C LEU A 232 -19.46 -16.28 -16.10
N THR A 233 -20.35 -15.30 -16.02
CA THR A 233 -21.55 -15.34 -15.19
C THR A 233 -22.53 -16.41 -15.69
N SER A 234 -22.76 -16.49 -17.00
CA SER A 234 -23.57 -17.54 -17.63
C SER A 234 -23.00 -18.95 -17.40
N ASP A 235 -21.68 -19.05 -17.25
CA ASP A 235 -20.98 -20.30 -16.94
C ASP A 235 -20.87 -20.60 -15.44
N GLY A 236 -21.49 -19.77 -14.60
CA GLY A 236 -21.69 -19.98 -13.17
C GLY A 236 -20.72 -19.24 -12.25
N LEU A 237 -19.89 -18.33 -12.78
CA LEU A 237 -19.04 -17.47 -11.93
C LEU A 237 -19.87 -16.35 -11.30
N GLU A 238 -20.04 -16.40 -9.99
CA GLU A 238 -20.59 -15.29 -9.22
C GLU A 238 -19.53 -14.21 -9.02
N CYS A 239 -19.54 -13.19 -9.87
CA CYS A 239 -18.57 -12.11 -9.87
C CYS A 239 -19.27 -10.79 -10.14
N GLU A 240 -18.93 -9.74 -9.40
CA GLU A 240 -19.37 -8.38 -9.70
C GLU A 240 -18.43 -7.74 -10.72
N LEU A 241 -18.96 -6.96 -11.67
CA LEU A 241 -18.15 -6.17 -12.61
C LEU A 241 -18.09 -4.74 -12.12
N GLU A 242 -16.87 -4.21 -11.98
CA GLU A 242 -16.61 -2.81 -11.70
C GLU A 242 -15.75 -2.24 -12.83
N ILE A 243 -16.29 -1.25 -13.57
CA ILE A 243 -15.54 -0.53 -14.59
C ILE A 243 -15.11 0.80 -14.01
N ILE A 244 -13.82 0.99 -13.87
CA ILE A 244 -13.26 2.25 -13.41
C ILE A 244 -13.26 3.20 -14.60
N SER A 245 -14.19 4.15 -14.57
CA SER A 245 -14.13 5.31 -15.44
C SER A 245 -13.00 6.22 -14.97
N ARG A 246 -11.77 5.88 -15.38
CA ARG A 246 -10.69 6.86 -15.40
C ARG A 246 -11.11 7.91 -16.44
N PRO A 247 -11.30 9.19 -16.09
CA PRO A 247 -11.37 10.22 -17.11
C PRO A 247 -10.10 10.08 -17.96
N THR A 248 -10.28 9.97 -19.27
CA THR A 248 -9.24 9.72 -20.28
C THR A 248 -7.98 10.49 -19.89
N GLN A 249 -6.91 9.78 -19.52
CA GLN A 249 -5.60 10.38 -19.35
C GLN A 249 -5.07 10.72 -20.74
N SER A 250 -5.59 11.81 -21.33
CA SER A 250 -4.72 12.72 -22.04
C SER A 250 -3.58 13.04 -21.08
N ASN A 251 -2.34 13.08 -21.57
CA ASN A 251 -1.26 13.76 -20.88
C ASN A 251 -1.73 15.16 -20.45
N LYS A 252 -2.28 15.26 -19.24
CA LYS A 252 -2.63 16.46 -18.51
C LYS A 252 -2.39 16.09 -17.06
N VAL A 253 -1.31 16.59 -16.48
CA VAL A 253 -1.33 17.91 -15.86
C VAL A 253 -2.48 17.94 -14.88
N ILE A 254 -2.14 17.85 -13.59
CA ILE A 254 -2.80 18.60 -12.52
C ILE A 254 -4.27 18.86 -12.86
N THR A 255 -5.13 17.85 -12.66
CA THR A 255 -6.58 18.10 -12.65
C THR A 255 -6.81 19.15 -11.57
N ALA A 256 -7.65 20.15 -11.86
CA ALA A 256 -7.87 21.33 -11.02
C ALA A 256 -7.90 20.90 -9.54
N PRO A 257 -7.04 21.50 -8.71
CA PRO A 257 -6.87 21.00 -7.36
C PRO A 257 -8.23 21.02 -6.66
N SER A 258 -8.60 19.92 -6.01
CA SER A 258 -9.63 20.00 -4.98
C SER A 258 -9.28 21.17 -4.05
N ASP A 259 -10.27 21.83 -3.47
CA ASP A 259 -10.03 22.98 -2.57
C ASP A 259 -8.94 22.66 -1.52
N ILE A 260 -8.93 21.40 -1.05
CA ILE A 260 -7.89 20.82 -0.19
C ILE A 260 -6.51 20.75 -0.87
N THR A 261 -6.40 20.18 -2.06
CA THR A 261 -5.11 20.09 -2.78
C THR A 261 -4.58 21.47 -3.16
N ALA A 262 -5.45 22.45 -3.40
CA ALA A 262 -5.07 23.83 -3.70
C ALA A 262 -4.46 24.46 -2.45
N THR A 263 -5.14 24.28 -1.33
CA THR A 263 -4.69 24.72 -0.01
C THR A 263 -3.35 24.05 0.36
N ILE A 264 -3.20 22.74 0.14
CA ILE A 264 -1.95 22.02 0.40
C ILE A 264 -0.81 22.54 -0.48
N ARG A 265 -1.06 22.88 -1.75
CA ARG A 265 -0.04 23.50 -2.60
C ARG A 265 0.34 24.91 -2.14
N GLU A 266 -0.62 25.68 -1.67
CA GLU A 266 -0.32 26.99 -1.06
C GLU A 266 0.51 26.83 0.21
N ILE A 267 0.23 25.81 1.02
CA ILE A 267 1.06 25.42 2.17
C ILE A 267 2.48 25.04 1.72
N GLU A 268 2.63 24.23 0.66
CA GLU A 268 3.93 23.87 0.09
C GLU A 268 4.72 25.11 -0.37
N LEU A 269 4.06 26.05 -1.05
CA LEU A 269 4.68 27.33 -1.44
C LEU A 269 5.15 28.14 -0.23
N VAL A 270 4.38 28.17 0.85
CA VAL A 270 4.79 28.83 2.10
C VAL A 270 5.96 28.09 2.74
N MET A 271 5.94 26.76 2.77
CA MET A 271 7.07 25.96 3.27
C MET A 271 8.34 26.28 2.50
N MET A 272 8.31 26.28 1.17
CA MET A 272 9.48 26.63 0.35
C MET A 272 10.00 28.05 0.62
N ARG A 273 9.09 29.04 0.73
CA ARG A 273 9.47 30.44 1.02
C ARG A 273 10.11 30.60 2.40
N CYS A 274 9.70 29.79 3.36
CA CYS A 274 10.24 29.80 4.71
C CYS A 274 11.45 28.86 4.90
N HIS A 275 11.95 28.22 3.83
CA HIS A 275 12.97 27.17 3.93
C HIS A 275 12.58 26.05 4.90
N HIS A 276 11.32 25.66 4.84
CA HIS A 276 10.76 24.50 5.53
C HIS A 276 10.49 23.37 4.53
N ALA A 277 10.53 22.13 5.02
CA ALA A 277 10.26 20.94 4.24
C ALA A 277 9.50 19.90 5.08
N LEU A 278 8.76 19.02 4.41
CA LEU A 278 8.08 17.89 5.04
C LEU A 278 8.97 16.64 4.98
N HIS A 279 9.04 15.88 6.08
CA HIS A 279 9.59 14.53 6.06
C HIS A 279 8.88 13.65 7.09
N ARG A 280 8.33 12.53 6.62
CA ARG A 280 7.67 11.47 7.40
C ARG A 280 6.70 12.01 8.47
N GLY A 281 5.84 12.96 8.09
CA GLY A 281 4.83 13.54 8.99
C GLY A 281 5.33 14.62 9.95
N PHE A 282 6.58 15.07 9.81
CA PHE A 282 7.14 16.18 10.58
C PHE A 282 7.63 17.31 9.67
N VAL A 283 7.61 18.54 10.20
CA VAL A 283 8.13 19.71 9.50
C VAL A 283 9.54 20.01 9.97
N TYR A 284 10.44 20.14 9.00
CA TYR A 284 11.83 20.49 9.19
C TYR A 284 12.08 21.88 8.63
N GLY A 285 13.06 22.59 9.18
CA GLY A 285 13.49 23.88 8.64
C GLY A 285 14.99 24.00 8.62
N LYS A 286 15.48 24.83 7.71
CA LYS A 286 16.90 25.11 7.57
C LYS A 286 17.33 26.17 8.57
N PRO A 287 18.23 25.88 9.52
CA PRO A 287 18.84 26.90 10.38
C PRO A 287 19.55 27.99 9.55
N MET A 288 19.70 29.19 10.13
CA MET A 288 20.45 30.28 9.48
C MET A 288 21.93 29.91 9.27
N GLU A 289 22.50 29.18 10.22
CA GLU A 289 23.92 28.79 10.23
C GLU A 289 24.23 27.62 9.30
N ALA A 290 23.20 26.89 8.87
CA ALA A 290 23.31 25.77 7.94
C ALA A 290 23.10 26.24 6.49
N THR A 291 23.86 25.66 5.59
CA THR A 291 23.80 25.86 4.14
C THR A 291 22.81 24.91 3.49
N LEU A 292 22.77 23.64 3.91
CA LEU A 292 21.94 22.60 3.29
C LEU A 292 21.09 21.79 4.27
N THR A 293 21.43 21.78 5.55
CA THR A 293 20.79 20.91 6.52
C THR A 293 19.46 21.43 7.03
N TYR A 294 18.46 20.56 7.02
CA TYR A 294 17.16 20.75 7.62
C TYR A 294 17.07 20.00 8.95
N VAL A 295 16.62 20.69 10.00
CA VAL A 295 16.44 20.11 11.34
C VAL A 295 14.97 20.07 11.72
N LYS A 296 14.57 19.05 12.48
CA LYS A 296 13.19 18.86 12.90
C LYS A 296 12.74 20.07 13.73
N MET A 297 11.66 20.73 13.30
CA MET A 297 11.13 21.90 13.99
C MET A 297 9.89 21.56 14.82
N MET A 298 8.89 20.94 14.20
CA MET A 298 7.59 20.68 14.83
C MET A 298 6.82 19.59 14.08
N ASP A 299 5.73 19.11 14.67
CA ASP A 299 4.75 18.28 13.98
C ASP A 299 3.88 19.11 13.00
N VAL A 300 3.25 18.41 12.06
CA VAL A 300 2.40 19.02 11.03
C VAL A 300 1.20 19.76 11.63
N LYS A 301 0.57 19.25 12.69
CA LYS A 301 -0.59 19.89 13.31
C LYS A 301 -0.22 21.27 13.87
N THR A 302 0.90 21.34 14.58
CA THR A 302 1.48 22.57 15.12
C THR A 302 1.84 23.54 14.01
N TYR A 303 2.42 23.04 12.91
CA TYR A 303 2.76 23.87 11.76
C TYR A 303 1.53 24.49 11.09
N VAL A 304 0.50 23.68 10.79
CA VAL A 304 -0.73 24.15 10.17
C VAL A 304 -1.48 25.14 11.09
N ASN A 305 -1.46 24.91 12.41
CA ASN A 305 -2.00 25.87 13.38
C ASN A 305 -1.29 27.24 13.31
N LYS A 306 0.03 27.27 13.11
CA LYS A 306 0.77 28.53 12.92
C LYS A 306 0.37 29.24 11.62
N LEU A 307 0.04 28.49 10.57
CA LEU A 307 -0.42 29.08 9.31
C LEU A 307 -1.77 29.79 9.42
N LEU A 308 -2.55 29.53 10.47
CA LEU A 308 -3.81 30.24 10.73
C LEU A 308 -3.62 31.73 11.05
N THR A 309 -2.39 32.17 11.36
CA THR A 309 -2.09 33.61 11.52
C THR A 309 -2.05 34.35 10.18
N ASN A 310 -2.05 33.63 9.06
CA ASN A 310 -2.12 34.22 7.72
C ASN A 310 -3.58 34.26 7.25
N ASP A 311 -4.16 35.47 7.16
CA ASP A 311 -5.57 35.66 6.83
C ASP A 311 -5.98 35.00 5.50
N ALA A 312 -5.11 34.98 4.48
CA ALA A 312 -5.41 34.42 3.17
C ALA A 312 -5.46 32.88 3.16
N LEU A 313 -4.68 32.23 4.05
CA LEU A 313 -4.68 30.78 4.21
C LEU A 313 -5.68 30.30 5.27
N ARG A 314 -5.98 31.14 6.26
CA ARG A 314 -6.83 30.80 7.41
C ARG A 314 -8.17 30.23 6.99
N GLU A 315 -8.90 30.93 6.11
CA GLU A 315 -10.25 30.51 5.69
C GLU A 315 -10.24 29.16 4.96
N LYS A 316 -9.23 28.93 4.12
CA LYS A 316 -9.06 27.69 3.37
C LYS A 316 -8.64 26.52 4.25
N ILE A 317 -7.75 26.78 5.22
CA ILE A 317 -7.28 25.77 6.17
C ILE A 317 -8.40 25.35 7.13
N ILE A 318 -9.17 26.30 7.70
CA ILE A 318 -10.22 25.98 8.68
C ILE A 318 -11.25 25.01 8.09
N LYS A 319 -11.66 25.22 6.84
CA LYS A 319 -12.64 24.39 6.12
C LYS A 319 -12.22 22.91 6.03
N HIS A 320 -10.92 22.63 6.03
CA HIS A 320 -10.38 21.30 5.76
C HIS A 320 -9.26 20.88 6.72
N MET A 321 -9.21 21.48 7.92
CA MET A 321 -8.09 21.40 8.85
C MET A 321 -7.74 19.95 9.22
N SER A 322 -8.74 19.18 9.64
CA SER A 322 -8.58 17.77 10.03
C SER A 322 -7.98 16.94 8.91
N ARG A 323 -8.47 17.14 7.68
CA ARG A 323 -8.02 16.41 6.49
C ARG A 323 -6.63 16.83 6.04
N ILE A 324 -6.31 18.13 6.05
CA ILE A 324 -4.98 18.65 5.73
C ILE A 324 -3.94 18.08 6.69
N VAL A 325 -4.21 18.12 8.00
CA VAL A 325 -3.31 17.57 9.02
C VAL A 325 -3.16 16.07 8.83
N GLN A 326 -4.25 15.33 8.62
CA GLN A 326 -4.20 13.87 8.39
C GLN A 326 -3.33 13.50 7.18
N LEU A 327 -3.49 14.23 6.07
CA LEU A 327 -2.76 13.96 4.82
C LEU A 327 -1.26 14.29 4.95
N LEU A 328 -0.93 15.46 5.49
CA LEU A 328 0.45 15.91 5.64
C LEU A 328 1.20 15.17 6.77
N SER A 329 0.49 14.69 7.79
CA SER A 329 1.08 13.90 8.89
C SER A 329 1.36 12.45 8.49
N HIS A 330 0.83 11.98 7.35
CA HIS A 330 1.07 10.62 6.91
C HIS A 330 2.55 10.43 6.54
N PRO A 331 3.24 9.39 7.03
CA PRO A 331 4.66 9.18 6.75
C PRO A 331 4.98 9.06 5.25
N GLY A 332 4.08 8.45 4.49
CA GLY A 332 4.16 8.33 3.02
C GLY A 332 3.39 9.40 2.26
N CYS A 333 3.31 10.64 2.76
CA CYS A 333 2.63 11.73 2.04
C CYS A 333 3.33 12.04 0.70
N GLU A 334 2.66 11.87 -0.43
CA GLU A 334 3.18 12.21 -1.77
C GLU A 334 2.55 13.48 -2.36
N ILE A 335 1.64 14.14 -1.63
CA ILE A 335 0.93 15.33 -2.12
C ILE A 335 1.88 16.52 -2.25
N ILE A 336 2.85 16.61 -1.34
CA ILE A 336 3.96 17.57 -1.39
C ILE A 336 5.28 16.81 -1.43
N SER A 337 6.29 17.41 -2.05
CA SER A 337 7.60 16.78 -2.12
C SER A 337 8.22 16.68 -0.72
N GLN A 338 8.59 15.48 -0.30
CA GLN A 338 9.30 15.27 0.96
C GLN A 338 10.80 15.42 0.77
N ILE A 339 11.48 15.98 1.77
CA ILE A 339 12.94 16.02 1.80
C ILE A 339 13.51 14.65 2.16
N GLU A 340 14.58 14.24 1.48
CA GLU A 340 15.32 13.02 1.77
C GLU A 340 16.56 13.35 2.63
N PHE A 341 16.94 12.43 3.50
CA PHE A 341 18.14 12.57 4.33
C PHE A 341 19.26 11.69 3.80
N ASP A 342 20.39 12.30 3.48
CA ASP A 342 21.60 11.56 3.10
C ASP A 342 22.27 11.00 4.35
N PRO A 343 22.40 9.67 4.45
CA PRO A 343 22.98 9.02 5.62
C PRO A 343 24.50 9.11 5.68
N ASP A 344 25.22 9.66 4.71
CA ASP A 344 26.69 9.69 4.76
C ASP A 344 27.24 11.05 5.21
N TYR A 345 26.44 12.11 5.21
CA TYR A 345 26.94 13.47 5.44
C TYR A 345 26.37 14.14 6.69
N ILE A 346 27.26 14.84 7.40
CA ILE A 346 26.95 15.78 8.48
C ILE A 346 27.47 17.14 8.05
N GLU A 347 26.64 18.17 8.08
CA GLU A 347 27.10 19.52 7.78
C GLU A 347 27.78 20.14 9.00
N VAL A 348 28.90 20.83 8.76
CA VAL A 348 29.65 21.56 9.77
C VAL A 348 29.78 23.04 9.43
N SER A 349 30.33 23.84 10.34
CA SER A 349 30.48 25.29 10.15
C SER A 349 31.34 25.59 8.93
N GLY A 350 31.06 26.72 8.27
CA GLY A 350 31.79 27.13 7.06
C GLY A 350 31.36 26.41 5.78
N GLY A 351 30.22 25.70 5.80
CA GLY A 351 29.68 25.04 4.61
C GLY A 351 30.47 23.80 4.18
N GLN A 352 31.23 23.21 5.09
CA GLN A 352 31.89 21.92 4.89
C GLN A 352 31.03 20.77 5.39
N PHE A 353 31.33 19.57 4.92
CA PHE A 353 30.58 18.37 5.23
C PHE A 353 31.53 17.30 5.73
N PHE A 354 31.24 16.73 6.89
CA PHE A 354 31.90 15.54 7.35
C PHE A 354 31.23 14.32 6.71
N GLN A 355 32.02 13.57 5.94
CA GLN A 355 31.59 12.32 5.34
C GLN A 355 31.92 11.17 6.27
N ILE A 356 30.90 10.40 6.67
CA ILE A 356 31.01 9.36 7.68
C ILE A 356 31.81 8.17 7.14
N SER A 357 31.55 7.75 5.89
CA SER A 357 32.19 6.60 5.25
C SER A 357 33.70 6.76 5.10
N THR A 358 34.17 7.96 4.75
CA THR A 358 35.58 8.29 4.53
C THR A 358 36.24 8.94 5.75
N ARG A 359 35.44 9.31 6.77
CA ARG A 359 35.87 9.98 8.00
C ARG A 359 36.68 11.26 7.74
N SER A 360 36.31 12.00 6.71
CA SER A 360 36.99 13.22 6.29
C SER A 360 36.02 14.36 6.03
N PHE A 361 36.54 15.59 6.10
CA PHE A 361 35.80 16.76 5.61
C PHE A 361 35.91 16.84 4.10
N THR A 362 34.80 17.20 3.47
CA THR A 362 34.70 17.48 2.05
C THR A 362 33.89 18.76 1.84
N GLU A 363 34.10 19.37 0.68
CA GLU A 363 33.19 20.37 0.15
C GLU A 363 31.86 19.73 -0.28
N CYS A 364 30.85 20.58 -0.50
CA CYS A 364 29.49 20.19 -0.87
C CYS A 364 29.46 19.12 -1.98
N PRO A 365 28.83 17.95 -1.74
CA PRO A 365 28.77 16.89 -2.73
C PRO A 365 28.00 17.34 -4.00
N PRO A 366 28.45 16.95 -5.20
CA PRO A 366 27.77 17.26 -6.46
C PRO A 366 26.54 16.37 -6.63
N ARG A 367 25.53 16.52 -5.77
CA ARG A 367 24.25 15.79 -5.80
C ARG A 367 23.26 16.20 -4.70
N MET A 368 23.51 17.25 -3.91
CA MET A 368 22.58 17.69 -2.85
C MET A 368 21.78 18.94 -3.26
N PRO A 369 20.69 18.79 -4.04
CA PRO A 369 19.80 19.90 -4.34
C PRO A 369 19.13 20.41 -3.07
N LEU A 370 19.22 21.72 -2.85
CA LEU A 370 18.62 22.42 -1.72
C LEU A 370 17.11 22.11 -1.61
N GLY A 371 16.65 21.75 -0.41
CA GLY A 371 15.25 21.46 -0.13
C GLY A 371 14.73 20.12 -0.67
N LYS A 372 15.61 19.32 -1.29
CA LYS A 372 15.31 17.96 -1.75
C LYS A 372 16.14 16.90 -1.02
N ILE A 373 17.42 17.17 -0.80
CA ILE A 373 18.32 16.29 -0.04
C ILE A 373 18.95 17.13 1.07
N SER A 374 18.86 16.64 2.30
CA SER A 374 19.49 17.21 3.48
C SER A 374 20.57 16.26 4.01
N PRO A 375 21.74 16.76 4.44
CA PRO A 375 22.60 16.04 5.37
C PRO A 375 21.82 15.63 6.63
N ARG A 376 22.35 14.63 7.36
CA ARG A 376 21.72 14.10 8.57
C ARG A 376 21.38 15.16 9.61
N THR A 377 22.34 16.03 9.87
CA THR A 377 22.26 17.06 10.89
C THR A 377 23.32 18.12 10.62
N TYR A 378 23.09 19.29 11.18
CA TYR A 378 24.07 20.36 11.28
C TYR A 378 24.76 20.27 12.64
N ILE A 379 26.07 20.44 12.66
CA ILE A 379 26.85 20.54 13.89
C ILE A 379 27.74 21.78 13.77
N PRO A 380 27.70 22.72 14.72
CA PRO A 380 28.62 23.86 14.73
C PRO A 380 30.03 23.38 15.12
N TYR A 381 30.76 22.84 14.14
CA TYR A 381 32.13 22.33 14.29
C TYR A 381 33.06 23.08 13.34
N ASP A 382 34.21 23.49 13.87
CA ASP A 382 35.27 24.11 13.07
C ASP A 382 36.00 23.04 12.25
N SER A 383 35.77 23.07 10.94
CA SER A 383 36.31 22.08 10.02
C SER A 383 37.83 22.22 9.78
N THR A 384 38.47 23.27 10.30
CA THR A 384 39.94 23.38 10.33
C THR A 384 40.57 22.50 11.40
N THR A 385 39.77 22.02 12.36
CA THR A 385 40.22 21.10 13.41
C THR A 385 40.07 19.64 12.94
N PRO A 386 41.03 18.73 13.28
CA PRO A 386 40.91 17.32 12.92
C PRO A 386 39.60 16.71 13.44
N PRO A 387 38.90 15.87 12.66
CA PRO A 387 37.60 15.34 13.04
C PRO A 387 37.70 14.48 14.30
N GLN A 388 36.95 14.84 15.35
CA GLN A 388 36.87 14.06 16.59
C GLN A 388 35.68 13.08 16.54
N PRO A 389 35.89 11.76 16.45
CA PRO A 389 34.80 10.79 16.25
C PRO A 389 33.72 10.82 17.34
N LEU A 390 34.10 11.10 18.58
CA LEU A 390 33.18 11.23 19.72
C LEU A 390 32.21 12.41 19.57
N TYR A 391 32.64 13.48 18.90
CA TYR A 391 31.83 14.68 18.68
C TYR A 391 30.73 14.43 17.64
N PHE A 392 31.03 13.66 16.60
CA PHE A 392 30.06 13.27 15.57
C PHE A 392 29.15 12.11 15.98
N LYS A 393 29.50 11.35 17.03
CA LYS A 393 28.69 10.23 17.57
C LYS A 393 27.27 10.67 17.94
N ASN A 394 27.12 11.83 18.58
CA ASN A 394 25.80 12.35 18.96
C ASN A 394 24.95 12.77 17.75
N GLY A 395 25.58 13.26 16.68
CA GLY A 395 24.92 13.53 15.40
C GLY A 395 24.48 12.25 14.71
N ILE A 396 25.27 11.18 14.79
CA ILE A 396 24.95 9.88 14.18
C ILE A 396 23.78 9.18 14.89
N VAL A 397 23.74 9.21 16.23
CA VAL A 397 22.74 8.48 17.04
C VAL A 397 21.38 9.19 17.08
N ASN A 398 21.34 10.53 17.08
CA ASN A 398 20.09 11.28 17.21
C ASN A 398 19.32 11.49 15.88
N SER A 399 19.95 11.24 14.73
CA SER A 399 19.38 11.51 13.40
C SER A 399 18.34 10.50 12.92
N PHE A 400 18.16 9.36 13.62
CA PHE A 400 17.18 8.33 13.23
C PHE A 400 15.92 8.38 14.11
N PRO A 401 14.71 8.35 13.51
CA PRO A 401 13.46 8.16 14.25
C PRO A 401 13.15 6.67 14.53
N ASP A 402 13.78 5.72 13.81
CA ASP A 402 13.61 4.27 14.04
C ASP A 402 14.47 3.79 15.21
N LEU A 403 13.82 3.21 16.22
CA LEU A 403 14.46 2.62 17.40
C LEU A 403 15.42 1.48 16.99
N ASP A 404 15.03 0.65 16.02
CA ASP A 404 15.83 -0.48 15.53
C ASP A 404 17.16 -0.06 14.88
N VAL A 405 17.24 1.16 14.34
CA VAL A 405 18.48 1.68 13.75
C VAL A 405 19.36 2.33 14.82
N ARG A 406 18.77 2.94 15.85
CA ARG A 406 19.52 3.47 17.01
C ARG A 406 20.21 2.37 17.81
N ASP A 407 19.55 1.23 17.99
CA ASP A 407 20.09 0.11 18.77
C ASP A 407 21.28 -0.56 18.08
N ARG A 408 21.31 -0.57 16.73
CA ARG A 408 22.43 -1.13 15.94
C ARG A 408 23.67 -0.24 15.90
N VAL A 409 23.52 1.06 16.15
CA VAL A 409 24.62 2.05 16.09
C VAL A 409 25.17 2.37 17.49
N SER A 410 24.48 1.93 18.53
CA SER A 410 24.88 2.09 19.93
C SER A 410 25.75 0.95 20.46
N GLN A 411 25.83 -0.17 19.71
CA GLN A 411 26.82 -1.24 19.87
C GLN A 411 28.08 -0.91 19.05
#